data_AF-A0A2N1DFW4-F1
#
_entry.id   AF-A0A2N1DFW4-F1
#
_cell.length_a   1.000
_cell.length_b   1.000
_cell.length_c   1.000
_cell.angle_alpha   90.00
_cell.angle_beta   90.00
_cell.angle_gamma   90.00
#
_symmetry.space_group_name_H-M   'P 1'
#
loop_
_entity.id
_entity.type
_entity.pdbx_description
1 polymer ?
#
loop_
_entity_poly.entity_id
_entity_poly.type
_entity_poly.pdbx_seq_one_letter_code
_entity_poly.pdbx_strand_id
1 'polypeptide(L)'
;MANDCKPYVEFAPGDLITAEGMNEMQVLVCEDICKQVEDGVAGVTEVETARNALKLGGKTTEEICKEWLEKALQAIPKRSGYLKVFKRLKENEINLIEHNLKACPLVDVYQLLPFQVVCAIDEDKEATEAYFYLYHTSEKKIKAPDGTSVEIEHGDLPIQFKMPLFEILELFEVPYTDDSSLGDLETELWKAMFSSPNDDFDMDDYCHSPWFERCCREERTVGSIRKKGDADDLFMKYIPKKTINMSPSLRDGDGNNSQNNSCPKDLTVAHFNMNTTGLMWEPSDSNTERETQEQKVMVLLKV
;
A
#
# COMPACT_ATOMS: atom_id res chain seq x y z
N MET A 1 -59.60 -34.03 9.70
CA MET A 1 -60.03 -34.48 8.36
C MET A 1 -60.41 -35.94 8.52
N ALA A 2 -61.63 -36.31 8.14
CA ALA A 2 -62.04 -37.71 8.16
C ALA A 2 -61.20 -38.45 7.12
N ASN A 3 -60.53 -39.54 7.52
CA ASN A 3 -59.88 -40.43 6.56
C ASN A 3 -60.99 -41.14 5.78
N ASP A 4 -61.29 -40.61 4.59
CA ASP A 4 -62.27 -41.16 3.64
C ASP A 4 -61.66 -42.40 2.95
N CYS A 5 -61.21 -43.39 3.73
CA CYS A 5 -60.70 -44.65 3.23
C CYS A 5 -61.88 -45.58 2.92
N LYS A 6 -62.32 -45.58 1.66
CA LYS A 6 -63.26 -46.60 1.17
C LYS A 6 -62.51 -47.93 0.97
N PRO A 7 -63.03 -49.06 1.46
CA PRO A 7 -62.45 -50.37 1.18
C PRO A 7 -62.43 -50.66 -0.32
N TYR A 8 -61.37 -51.29 -0.83
CA TYR A 8 -61.29 -51.73 -2.22
C TYR A 8 -62.33 -52.83 -2.53
N VAL A 9 -62.64 -53.67 -1.55
CA VAL A 9 -63.73 -54.65 -1.57
C VAL A 9 -64.42 -54.62 -0.21
N GLU A 10 -65.74 -54.48 -0.19
CA GLU A 10 -66.54 -54.50 1.04
C GLU A 10 -66.95 -55.94 1.40
N PHE A 11 -66.80 -56.30 2.67
CA PHE A 11 -67.29 -57.57 3.22
C PHE A 11 -68.25 -57.29 4.38
N ALA A 12 -69.42 -57.92 4.36
CA ALA A 12 -70.36 -57.84 5.48
C ALA A 12 -70.02 -58.87 6.56
N PRO A 13 -70.36 -58.60 7.84
CA PRO A 13 -70.21 -59.60 8.89
C PRO A 13 -70.99 -60.88 8.58
N GLY A 14 -70.29 -62.00 8.49
CA GLY A 14 -70.87 -63.31 8.14
C GLY A 14 -70.59 -63.78 6.71
N ASP A 15 -70.03 -62.91 5.85
CA ASP A 15 -69.58 -63.30 4.51
C ASP A 15 -68.36 -64.22 4.59
N LEU A 16 -68.33 -65.23 3.73
CA LEU A 16 -67.17 -66.09 3.56
C LEU A 16 -66.13 -65.32 2.72
N ILE A 17 -64.96 -65.04 3.31
CA ILE A 17 -63.84 -64.45 2.55
C ILE A 17 -63.31 -65.51 1.58
N THR A 18 -63.56 -65.31 0.30
CA THR A 18 -63.13 -66.24 -0.76
C THR A 18 -61.76 -65.86 -1.30
N ALA A 19 -61.07 -66.84 -1.89
CA ALA A 19 -59.79 -66.59 -2.56
C ALA A 19 -59.95 -65.63 -3.74
N GLU A 20 -61.08 -65.71 -4.43
CA GLU A 20 -61.44 -64.83 -5.55
C GLU A 20 -61.57 -63.37 -5.11
N GLY A 21 -62.26 -63.11 -3.99
CA GLY A 21 -62.43 -61.74 -3.48
C GLY A 21 -61.11 -61.12 -2.98
N MET A 22 -60.21 -61.93 -2.43
CA MET A 22 -58.88 -61.47 -2.04
C MET A 22 -57.97 -61.19 -3.25
N ASN A 23 -58.07 -62.00 -4.31
CA ASN A 23 -57.34 -61.76 -5.55
C ASN A 23 -57.82 -60.48 -6.24
N GLU A 24 -59.13 -60.23 -6.26
CA GLU A 24 -59.72 -59.00 -6.80
C GLU A 24 -59.23 -57.77 -6.03
N MET A 25 -59.22 -57.84 -4.70
CA MET A 25 -58.66 -56.78 -3.86
C MET A 25 -57.18 -56.50 -4.19
N GLN A 26 -56.36 -57.54 -4.38
CA GLN A 26 -54.95 -57.38 -4.74
C GLN A 26 -54.75 -56.72 -6.10
N VAL A 27 -55.59 -57.05 -7.09
CA VAL A 27 -55.56 -56.40 -8.42
C VAL A 27 -55.89 -54.91 -8.29
N LEU A 28 -56.95 -54.56 -7.56
CA LEU A 28 -57.35 -53.17 -7.35
C LEU A 28 -56.28 -52.34 -6.63
N VAL A 29 -55.60 -52.93 -5.65
CA VAL A 29 -54.48 -52.27 -4.95
C VAL A 29 -53.30 -52.05 -5.90
N CYS A 30 -52.95 -53.05 -6.72
CA CYS A 30 -51.88 -52.91 -7.71
C CYS A 30 -52.20 -51.83 -8.75
N GLU A 31 -53.44 -51.77 -9.24
CA GLU A 31 -53.88 -50.74 -10.19
C GLU A 31 -53.81 -49.34 -9.60
N ASP A 32 -54.23 -49.16 -8.35
CA ASP A 32 -54.17 -47.88 -7.65
C ASP A 32 -52.73 -47.42 -7.39
N ILE A 33 -51.84 -48.34 -6.99
CA ILE A 33 -50.40 -48.05 -6.85
C ILE A 33 -49.79 -47.65 -8.20
N CYS A 34 -50.08 -48.40 -9.27
CA CYS A 34 -49.60 -48.07 -10.61
C CYS A 34 -50.06 -46.67 -11.02
N LYS A 35 -51.32 -46.34 -10.78
CA LYS A 35 -51.88 -45.02 -11.08
C LYS A 35 -51.24 -43.90 -10.26
N GLN A 36 -51.03 -44.10 -8.96
CA GLN A 36 -50.35 -43.12 -8.11
C GLN A 36 -48.88 -42.93 -8.50
N VAL A 37 -48.21 -43.98 -8.96
CA VAL A 37 -46.85 -43.90 -9.52
C VAL A 37 -46.85 -43.13 -10.84
N GLU A 38 -47.78 -43.40 -11.74
CA GLU A 38 -47.92 -42.66 -13.00
C GLU A 38 -48.22 -41.18 -12.77
N ASP A 39 -49.16 -40.86 -11.86
CA ASP A 39 -49.50 -39.49 -11.47
C ASP A 39 -48.29 -38.78 -10.81
N GLY A 40 -47.54 -39.50 -9.96
CA GLY A 40 -46.32 -39.00 -9.34
C GLY A 40 -45.19 -38.74 -10.33
N VAL A 41 -45.00 -39.61 -11.32
CA VAL A 41 -43.98 -39.46 -12.37
C VAL A 41 -44.37 -38.35 -13.36
N ALA A 42 -45.63 -38.24 -13.74
CA ALA A 42 -46.13 -37.16 -14.60
C ALA A 42 -46.03 -35.78 -13.92
N GLY A 43 -46.11 -35.73 -12.58
CA GLY A 43 -45.92 -34.52 -11.78
C GLY A 43 -44.46 -34.06 -11.63
N VAL A 44 -43.47 -34.94 -11.83
CA VAL A 44 -42.04 -34.63 -11.69
C VAL A 44 -41.46 -34.29 -13.07
N THR A 45 -41.67 -33.07 -13.52
CA THR A 45 -41.15 -32.57 -14.81
C THR A 45 -39.73 -31.97 -14.71
N GLU A 46 -39.28 -31.55 -13.52
CA GLU A 46 -37.93 -31.05 -13.29
C GLU A 46 -37.44 -31.41 -11.88
N VAL A 47 -36.27 -32.04 -11.77
CA VAL A 47 -35.60 -32.26 -10.47
C VAL A 47 -34.69 -31.06 -10.21
N GLU A 48 -34.87 -30.34 -9.10
CA GLU A 48 -34.08 -29.14 -8.75
C GLU A 48 -32.56 -29.35 -8.81
N THR A 49 -32.09 -30.58 -8.55
CA THR A 49 -30.67 -30.96 -8.65
C THR A 49 -30.10 -30.84 -10.07
N ALA A 50 -30.91 -31.01 -11.12
CA ALA A 50 -30.45 -30.87 -12.50
C ALA A 50 -30.17 -29.40 -12.90
N ARG A 51 -30.91 -28.44 -12.33
CA ARG A 51 -30.68 -26.99 -12.55
C ARG A 51 -29.40 -26.47 -11.90
N ASN A 52 -28.86 -27.18 -10.91
CA ASN A 52 -27.68 -26.78 -10.15
C ASN A 52 -26.40 -27.53 -10.56
N ALA A 53 -26.46 -28.52 -11.45
CA ALA A 53 -25.28 -29.28 -11.86
C ALA A 53 -24.19 -28.40 -12.54
N LEU A 54 -24.59 -27.30 -13.17
CA LEU A 54 -23.71 -26.32 -13.82
C LEU A 54 -23.46 -25.05 -13.00
N LYS A 55 -24.01 -24.98 -11.78
CA LYS A 55 -23.93 -23.80 -10.92
C LYS A 55 -23.22 -24.12 -9.62
N LEU A 56 -22.07 -23.49 -9.38
CA LEU A 56 -21.38 -23.59 -8.10
C LEU A 56 -21.95 -22.51 -7.17
N GLY A 57 -22.66 -22.92 -6.11
CA GLY A 57 -23.29 -21.97 -5.18
C GLY A 57 -24.38 -21.10 -5.83
N GLY A 58 -25.09 -21.63 -6.83
CA GLY A 58 -26.16 -20.90 -7.53
C GLY A 58 -25.67 -19.93 -8.63
N LYS A 59 -24.36 -19.84 -8.87
CA LYS A 59 -23.76 -19.00 -9.91
C LYS A 59 -23.10 -19.83 -11.01
N THR A 60 -23.15 -19.35 -12.25
CA THR A 60 -22.40 -19.94 -13.35
C THR A 60 -20.91 -19.62 -13.23
N THR A 61 -20.05 -20.37 -13.92
CA THR A 61 -18.60 -20.11 -13.97
C THR A 61 -18.28 -18.72 -14.50
N GLU A 62 -19.05 -18.22 -15.48
CA GLU A 62 -18.89 -16.86 -16.03
C GLU A 62 -19.25 -15.79 -14.99
N GLU A 63 -20.32 -15.99 -14.22
CA GLU A 63 -20.74 -15.08 -13.15
C GLU A 63 -19.69 -15.04 -12.02
N ILE A 64 -19.12 -16.19 -11.65
CA ILE A 64 -18.04 -16.28 -10.67
C ILE A 64 -16.79 -15.56 -11.18
N CYS A 65 -16.36 -15.82 -12.42
CA CYS A 65 -15.20 -15.14 -13.01
C CYS A 65 -15.39 -13.63 -13.05
N LYS A 66 -16.57 -13.15 -13.45
CA LYS A 66 -16.87 -11.72 -13.48
C LYS A 66 -16.84 -11.10 -12.09
N GLU A 67 -17.43 -11.74 -11.10
CA GLU A 67 -17.41 -11.26 -9.71
C GLU A 67 -16.00 -11.22 -9.13
N TRP A 68 -15.17 -12.22 -9.42
CA TRP A 68 -13.78 -12.24 -8.98
C TRP A 68 -12.93 -11.20 -9.70
N LEU A 69 -13.14 -11.01 -11.01
CA LEU A 69 -12.48 -9.95 -11.77
C LEU A 69 -12.86 -8.57 -11.23
N GLU A 70 -14.14 -8.37 -10.90
CA GLU A 70 -14.66 -7.11 -10.36
C GLU A 70 -14.15 -6.88 -8.93
N LYS A 71 -14.08 -7.90 -8.08
CA LYS A 71 -13.42 -7.84 -6.77
C LYS A 71 -11.92 -7.55 -6.87
N ALA A 72 -11.22 -8.14 -7.84
CA ALA A 72 -9.81 -7.88 -8.10
C ALA A 72 -9.61 -6.43 -8.59
N LEU A 73 -10.43 -5.96 -9.53
CA LEU A 73 -10.43 -4.59 -10.04
C LEU A 73 -10.84 -3.56 -8.97
N GLN A 74 -11.67 -3.92 -8.00
CA GLN A 74 -12.00 -3.05 -6.85
C GLN A 74 -10.92 -3.09 -5.77
N ALA A 75 -10.15 -4.17 -5.67
CA ALA A 75 -9.01 -4.28 -4.77
C ALA A 75 -7.77 -3.54 -5.31
N ILE A 76 -7.64 -3.39 -6.64
CA ILE A 76 -6.53 -2.66 -7.27
C ILE A 76 -6.48 -1.19 -6.78
N PRO A 77 -7.57 -0.41 -6.78
CA PRO A 77 -7.60 0.93 -6.18
C PRO A 77 -7.29 0.94 -4.68
N LYS A 78 -7.69 -0.09 -3.93
CA LYS A 78 -7.32 -0.20 -2.49
C LYS A 78 -5.84 -0.54 -2.27
N ARG A 79 -5.18 -1.11 -3.28
CA ARG A 79 -3.73 -1.28 -3.39
C ARG A 79 -3.03 -0.09 -4.08
N SER A 80 -3.76 0.88 -4.63
CA SER A 80 -3.23 2.02 -5.39
C SER A 80 -2.60 3.11 -4.51
N GLY A 81 -1.93 2.68 -3.43
CA GLY A 81 -1.02 3.53 -2.70
C GLY A 81 0.23 3.81 -3.55
N TYR A 82 0.85 4.95 -3.31
CA TYR A 82 2.18 5.22 -3.81
C TYR A 82 3.18 4.51 -2.91
N LEU A 83 3.99 3.59 -3.45
CA LEU A 83 5.18 3.12 -2.74
C LEU A 83 6.27 4.18 -2.91
N LYS A 84 6.68 4.80 -1.79
CA LYS A 84 7.74 5.79 -1.75
C LYS A 84 9.06 5.09 -1.40
N VAL A 85 10.05 5.23 -2.27
CA VAL A 85 11.37 4.62 -2.11
C VAL A 85 12.45 5.69 -2.21
N PHE A 86 13.46 5.65 -1.35
CA PHE A 86 14.62 6.53 -1.39
C PHE A 86 15.86 5.75 -1.87
N LYS A 87 16.57 6.29 -2.86
CA LYS A 87 17.70 5.63 -3.52
C LYS A 87 18.92 6.54 -3.65
N ARG A 88 20.10 5.94 -3.56
CA ARG A 88 21.42 6.53 -3.85
C ARG A 88 21.94 5.95 -5.15
N LEU A 89 21.79 6.70 -6.22
CA LEU A 89 22.20 6.27 -7.55
C LEU A 89 23.69 6.58 -7.73
N LYS A 90 24.46 5.53 -7.96
CA LYS A 90 25.84 5.61 -8.42
C LYS A 90 25.87 5.66 -9.95
N GLU A 91 26.89 6.34 -10.45
CA GLU A 91 27.09 6.51 -11.89
C GLU A 91 27.23 5.15 -12.59
N ASN A 92 26.44 4.94 -13.64
CA ASN A 92 26.41 3.72 -14.47
C ASN A 92 26.10 2.42 -13.69
N GLU A 93 25.51 2.52 -12.50
CA GLU A 93 25.08 1.36 -11.72
C GLU A 93 23.56 1.18 -11.78
N ILE A 94 23.13 -0.06 -12.05
CA ILE A 94 21.70 -0.42 -12.04
C ILE A 94 21.27 -0.65 -10.59
N ASN A 95 20.44 0.27 -10.09
CA ASN A 95 19.82 0.18 -8.79
C ASN A 95 18.47 -0.53 -8.90
N LEU A 96 18.35 -1.68 -8.22
CA LEU A 96 17.14 -2.50 -8.27
C LEU A 96 16.18 -2.12 -7.13
N ILE A 97 14.89 -2.06 -7.47
CA ILE A 97 13.78 -1.87 -6.53
C ILE A 97 12.87 -3.09 -6.63
N GLU A 98 12.89 -3.94 -5.60
CA GLU A 98 11.99 -5.08 -5.45
C GLU A 98 10.69 -4.63 -4.75
N HIS A 99 9.72 -4.18 -5.57
CA HIS A 99 8.49 -3.56 -5.06
C HIS A 99 7.34 -4.55 -4.83
N ASN A 100 7.42 -5.77 -5.38
CA ASN A 100 6.42 -6.84 -5.16
C ASN A 100 4.95 -6.50 -5.51
N LEU A 101 4.73 -5.47 -6.33
CA LEU A 101 3.41 -4.93 -6.65
C LEU A 101 2.57 -5.81 -7.59
N LYS A 102 3.16 -6.87 -8.17
CA LYS A 102 2.53 -7.79 -9.14
C LYS A 102 2.01 -7.09 -10.41
N ALA A 103 2.47 -5.89 -10.69
CA ALA A 103 2.18 -5.09 -11.87
C ALA A 103 3.36 -4.17 -12.16
N CYS A 104 3.56 -3.75 -13.41
CA CYS A 104 4.53 -2.70 -13.76
C CYS A 104 3.99 -1.34 -13.30
N PRO A 105 4.57 -0.69 -12.28
CA PRO A 105 4.05 0.56 -11.76
C PRO A 105 4.41 1.73 -12.66
N LEU A 106 3.62 2.80 -12.60
CA LEU A 106 4.06 4.11 -13.08
C LEU A 106 5.16 4.63 -12.13
N VAL A 107 6.31 4.99 -12.68
CA VAL A 107 7.48 5.44 -11.91
C VAL A 107 7.64 6.95 -12.06
N ASP A 108 7.50 7.68 -10.96
CA ASP A 108 7.90 9.08 -10.88
C ASP A 108 9.18 9.21 -10.06
N VAL A 109 10.19 9.92 -10.58
CA VAL A 109 11.46 10.15 -9.89
C VAL A 109 11.60 11.63 -9.56
N TYR A 110 12.04 11.91 -8.33
CA TYR A 110 12.28 13.24 -7.80
C TYR A 110 13.70 13.29 -7.25
N GLN A 111 14.45 14.34 -7.59
CA GLN A 111 15.74 14.58 -6.97
C GLN A 111 15.53 15.06 -5.53
N LEU A 112 16.23 14.49 -4.56
CA LEU A 112 16.27 15.02 -3.21
C LEU A 112 17.26 16.20 -3.18
N LEU A 113 16.82 17.35 -2.70
CA LEU A 113 17.68 18.51 -2.50
C LEU A 113 18.15 18.57 -1.05
N PRO A 114 19.45 18.78 -0.82
CA PRO A 114 19.92 19.10 0.52
C PRO A 114 19.40 20.47 0.93
N PHE A 115 19.21 20.67 2.23
CA PHE A 115 18.85 21.96 2.80
C PHE A 115 19.57 22.19 4.12
N GLN A 116 19.80 23.47 4.40
CA GLN A 116 20.47 23.92 5.62
C GLN A 116 19.58 23.63 6.84
N VAL A 117 20.18 23.00 7.86
CA VAL A 117 19.55 22.63 9.13
C VAL A 117 20.50 22.90 10.29
N VAL A 118 19.96 22.89 11.51
CA VAL A 118 20.78 22.81 12.72
C VAL A 118 20.55 21.43 13.31
N CYS A 119 21.54 20.57 13.18
CA CYS A 119 21.54 19.26 13.81
C CYS A 119 21.97 19.42 15.26
N ALA A 120 21.32 18.68 16.15
CA ALA A 120 21.77 18.53 17.52
C ALA A 120 22.19 17.08 17.71
N ILE A 121 23.36 16.89 18.31
CA ILE A 121 23.83 15.59 18.79
C ILE A 121 24.35 15.86 20.20
N ASP A 122 23.67 15.33 21.20
CA ASP A 122 23.96 15.62 22.60
C ASP A 122 23.94 17.14 22.92
N GLU A 123 25.08 17.70 23.35
CA GLU A 123 25.23 19.12 23.70
C GLU A 123 25.71 19.97 22.51
N ASP A 124 26.18 19.32 21.45
CA ASP A 124 26.74 19.96 20.29
C ASP A 124 25.63 20.28 19.27
N LYS A 125 25.74 21.47 18.70
CA LYS A 125 24.83 21.95 17.66
C LYS A 125 25.66 22.40 16.48
N GLU A 126 25.32 21.93 15.30
CA GLU A 126 26.06 22.28 14.09
C GLU A 126 25.09 22.67 12.98
N ALA A 127 25.45 23.74 12.25
CA ALA A 127 24.78 24.07 11.00
C ALA A 127 25.35 23.20 9.89
N THR A 128 24.52 22.37 9.28
CA THR A 128 24.92 21.47 8.20
C THR A 128 23.82 21.33 7.16
N GLU A 129 24.10 20.62 6.08
CA GLU A 129 23.13 20.26 5.06
C GLU A 129 22.67 18.82 5.27
N ALA A 130 21.36 18.61 5.26
CA ALA A 130 20.75 17.28 5.34
C ALA A 130 19.65 17.12 4.28
N TYR A 131 19.28 15.87 4.01
CA TYR A 131 18.17 15.49 3.13
C TYR A 131 16.90 15.15 3.90
N PHE A 132 17.06 14.65 5.14
CA PHE A 132 15.96 14.31 6.03
C PHE A 132 16.15 15.02 7.37
N TYR A 133 15.09 15.66 7.87
CA TYR A 133 15.19 16.41 9.12
C TYR A 133 13.95 16.26 9.98
N LEU A 134 14.12 15.73 11.19
CA LEU A 134 13.06 15.67 12.20
C LEU A 134 13.05 16.95 13.03
N TYR A 135 11.87 17.56 13.18
CA TYR A 135 11.74 18.78 13.96
C TYR A 135 10.33 18.98 14.53
N HIS A 136 10.25 19.87 15.50
CA HIS A 136 9.00 20.34 16.09
C HIS A 136 8.64 21.74 15.56
N THR A 137 7.36 22.04 15.32
CA THR A 137 6.90 23.32 14.73
C THR A 137 7.29 24.56 15.54
N SER A 138 7.60 24.41 16.82
CA SER A 138 8.16 25.50 17.65
C SER A 138 9.53 26.00 17.16
N GLU A 139 10.24 25.22 16.33
CA GLU A 139 11.58 25.50 15.85
C GLU A 139 11.61 25.87 14.36
N LYS A 140 10.70 26.73 13.88
CA LYS A 140 10.71 27.18 12.47
C LYS A 140 12.01 27.87 12.05
N LYS A 141 12.71 28.49 13.02
CA LYS A 141 13.98 29.19 12.81
C LYS A 141 14.89 28.97 14.00
N ILE A 142 16.09 28.48 13.74
CA ILE A 142 17.10 28.16 14.77
C ILE A 142 18.32 29.04 14.54
N LYS A 143 18.96 29.46 15.62
CA LYS A 143 20.28 30.10 15.55
C LYS A 143 21.34 29.04 15.81
N ALA A 144 22.24 28.86 14.85
CA ALA A 144 23.43 28.05 15.00
C ALA A 144 24.45 28.75 15.93
N PRO A 145 25.43 28.01 16.48
CA PRO A 145 26.40 28.59 17.43
C PRO A 145 27.26 29.71 16.85
N ASP A 146 27.48 29.71 15.53
CA ASP A 146 28.18 30.74 14.78
C ASP A 146 27.38 32.06 14.64
N GLY A 147 26.13 32.08 15.12
CA GLY A 147 25.21 33.21 15.03
C GLY A 147 24.38 33.22 13.75
N THR A 148 24.61 32.30 12.81
CA THR A 148 23.82 32.15 11.59
C THR A 148 22.42 31.67 11.96
N SER A 149 21.39 32.27 11.36
CA SER A 149 20.03 31.84 11.59
C SER A 149 19.54 31.01 10.42
N VAL A 150 19.29 29.73 10.69
CA VAL A 150 18.78 28.75 9.73
C VAL A 150 17.26 28.73 9.82
N GLU A 151 16.61 28.91 8.69
CA GLU A 151 15.15 28.87 8.56
C GLU A 151 14.73 27.48 8.05
N ILE A 152 14.03 26.72 8.88
CA ILE A 152 13.55 25.37 8.56
C ILE A 152 12.25 25.46 7.76
N GLU A 153 11.36 26.38 8.12
CA GLU A 153 10.13 26.65 7.37
C GLU A 153 10.17 28.09 6.85
N HIS A 154 10.14 28.27 5.53
CA HIS A 154 10.12 29.59 4.90
C HIS A 154 8.74 30.26 5.05
N GLY A 155 8.57 31.03 6.13
CA GLY A 155 7.37 31.82 6.40
C GLY A 155 6.05 31.03 6.44
N ASP A 156 4.93 31.76 6.27
CA ASP A 156 3.56 31.21 6.22
C ASP A 156 3.17 30.71 4.82
N LEU A 157 4.14 30.19 4.05
CA LEU A 157 3.83 29.62 2.75
C LEU A 157 2.88 28.41 2.92
N PRO A 158 1.80 28.32 2.11
CA PRO A 158 0.81 27.26 2.26
C PRO A 158 1.34 25.87 1.88
N ILE A 159 2.50 25.80 1.23
CA ILE A 159 3.13 24.55 0.79
C ILE A 159 4.45 24.42 1.53
N GLN A 160 4.49 23.52 2.52
CA GLN A 160 5.69 23.14 3.24
C GLN A 160 6.03 21.68 2.91
N PHE A 161 7.32 21.42 2.64
CA PHE A 161 7.81 20.07 2.34
C PHE A 161 7.97 19.25 3.61
N LYS A 162 6.87 18.93 4.29
CA LYS A 162 6.87 18.21 5.55
C LYS A 162 5.78 17.15 5.61
N MET A 163 6.02 16.12 6.41
CA MET A 163 5.07 15.05 6.67
C MET A 163 5.04 14.76 8.18
N PRO A 164 3.85 14.58 8.80
CA PRO A 164 3.75 14.29 10.22
C PRO A 164 4.55 13.05 10.61
N LEU A 165 5.23 13.08 11.76
CA LEU A 165 6.06 11.98 12.24
C LEU A 165 5.27 10.67 12.31
N PHE A 166 4.06 10.70 12.86
CA PHE A 166 3.23 9.50 13.02
C PHE A 166 2.72 8.92 11.69
N GLU A 167 2.51 9.75 10.66
CA GLU A 167 2.18 9.27 9.32
C GLU A 167 3.37 8.55 8.67
N ILE A 168 4.60 9.01 8.93
CA ILE A 168 5.82 8.37 8.43
C ILE A 168 6.07 7.04 9.14
N LEU A 169 5.85 7.00 10.45
CA LEU A 169 5.94 5.76 11.23
C LEU A 169 4.95 4.72 10.69
N GLU A 170 3.74 5.12 10.35
CA GLU A 170 2.76 4.25 9.69
C GLU A 170 3.20 3.83 8.28
N LEU A 171 3.73 4.77 7.48
CA LEU A 171 4.23 4.49 6.14
C LEU A 171 5.36 3.45 6.10
N PHE A 172 6.23 3.46 7.11
CA PHE A 172 7.34 2.51 7.26
C PHE A 172 7.06 1.38 8.24
N GLU A 173 5.80 1.22 8.66
CA GLU A 173 5.35 0.14 9.55
C GLU A 173 6.15 0.02 10.85
N VAL A 174 6.64 1.16 11.39
CA VAL A 174 7.43 1.20 12.62
C VAL A 174 6.50 1.00 13.83
N PRO A 175 6.66 -0.09 14.61
CA PRO A 175 5.80 -0.35 15.75
C PRO A 175 6.15 0.58 16.91
N TYR A 176 5.14 1.16 17.55
CA TYR A 176 5.32 1.96 18.77
C TYR A 176 4.11 1.85 19.70
N THR A 177 4.35 2.16 20.96
CA THR A 177 3.33 2.19 22.03
C THR A 177 3.37 3.52 22.76
N ASP A 178 2.39 3.80 23.60
CA ASP A 178 2.39 5.01 24.43
C ASP A 178 3.55 5.05 25.45
N ASP A 179 4.18 3.91 25.73
CA ASP A 179 5.35 3.80 26.61
C ASP A 179 6.68 3.87 25.83
N SER A 180 6.65 3.86 24.50
CA SER A 180 7.87 3.97 23.67
C SER A 180 8.52 5.34 23.86
N SER A 181 9.84 5.36 24.05
CA SER A 181 10.61 6.60 24.12
C SER A 181 10.75 7.23 22.74
N LEU A 182 10.83 8.57 22.68
CA LEU A 182 11.00 9.26 21.39
C LEU A 182 12.36 8.96 20.73
N GLY A 183 13.42 8.77 21.52
CA GLY A 183 14.76 8.47 21.00
C GLY A 183 14.86 7.07 20.39
N ASP A 184 14.23 6.08 21.03
CA ASP A 184 14.14 4.74 20.45
C ASP A 184 13.29 4.78 19.18
N LEU A 185 12.18 5.54 19.19
CA LEU A 185 11.30 5.67 18.05
C LEU A 185 11.99 6.30 16.85
N GLU A 186 12.80 7.33 17.07
CA GLU A 186 13.64 7.94 16.04
C GLU A 186 14.63 6.93 15.46
N THR A 187 15.32 6.18 16.33
CA THR A 187 16.31 5.18 15.91
C THR A 187 15.66 4.09 15.06
N GLU A 188 14.50 3.58 15.49
CA GLU A 188 13.75 2.57 14.73
C GLU A 188 13.18 3.14 13.42
N LEU A 189 12.79 4.42 13.40
CA LEU A 189 12.39 5.10 12.17
C LEU A 189 13.52 5.15 11.16
N TRP A 190 14.72 5.60 11.54
CA TRP A 190 15.85 5.66 10.61
C TRP A 190 16.23 4.27 10.08
N LYS A 191 16.25 3.26 10.96
CA LYS A 191 16.48 1.86 10.55
C LYS A 191 15.44 1.39 9.54
N ALA A 192 14.15 1.65 9.78
CA ALA A 192 13.09 1.23 8.86
C ALA A 192 13.17 1.99 7.53
N MET A 193 13.38 3.30 7.58
CA MET A 193 13.44 4.17 6.40
C MET A 193 14.64 3.86 5.51
N PHE A 194 15.76 3.40 6.06
CA PHE A 194 16.97 3.05 5.32
C PHE A 194 17.17 1.54 5.14
N SER A 195 16.10 0.77 5.32
CA SER A 195 16.05 -0.66 4.99
C SER A 195 15.48 -0.90 3.59
N SER A 196 15.80 -2.04 2.99
CA SER A 196 15.26 -2.46 1.70
C SER A 196 13.72 -2.34 1.69
N PRO A 197 13.12 -1.70 0.67
CA PRO A 197 13.69 -1.40 -0.65
C PRO A 197 14.46 -0.08 -0.76
N ASN A 198 14.62 0.70 0.32
CA ASN A 198 15.44 1.91 0.33
C ASN A 198 16.92 1.57 0.43
N ASP A 199 17.77 2.52 0.03
CA ASP A 199 19.20 2.42 0.26
C ASP A 199 19.57 3.03 1.62
N ASP A 200 20.73 2.63 2.14
CA ASP A 200 21.31 3.21 3.34
C ASP A 200 21.84 4.62 3.06
N PHE A 201 21.45 5.60 3.88
CA PHE A 201 21.93 6.99 3.77
C PHE A 201 23.00 7.23 4.84
N ASP A 202 23.96 8.10 4.52
CA ASP A 202 25.05 8.37 5.45
C ASP A 202 24.52 9.15 6.66
N MET A 203 25.17 9.06 7.82
CA MET A 203 24.71 9.77 9.03
C MET A 203 24.66 11.29 8.86
N ASP A 204 25.40 11.84 7.91
CA ASP A 204 25.37 13.26 7.57
C ASP A 204 24.15 13.65 6.72
N ASP A 205 23.40 12.68 6.17
CA ASP A 205 22.24 12.91 5.31
C ASP A 205 20.94 13.13 6.07
N TYR A 206 20.92 12.79 7.35
CA TYR A 206 19.73 12.90 8.19
C TYR A 206 20.11 13.31 9.60
N CYS A 207 19.27 14.14 10.22
CA CYS A 207 19.43 14.47 11.62
C CYS A 207 18.11 14.96 12.21
N HIS A 208 18.15 15.36 13.48
CA HIS A 208 17.01 15.93 14.17
C HIS A 208 17.35 17.30 14.77
N SER A 209 16.30 18.03 15.14
CA SER A 209 16.41 19.36 15.69
C SER A 209 16.76 19.36 17.19
N PRO A 210 17.30 20.45 17.76
CA PRO A 210 17.59 20.59 19.19
C PRO A 210 16.39 20.35 20.12
N TRP A 211 15.15 20.40 19.61
CA TRP A 211 13.97 19.99 20.38
C TRP A 211 13.98 18.50 20.68
N PHE A 212 14.36 17.65 19.72
CA PHE A 212 14.41 16.19 19.91
C PHE A 212 15.40 15.82 21.01
N GLU A 213 16.63 16.36 20.99
CA GLU A 213 17.59 16.18 22.09
C GLU A 213 17.02 16.57 23.47
N ARG A 214 16.37 17.74 23.56
CA ARG A 214 15.76 18.21 24.82
C ARG A 214 14.63 17.29 25.30
N CYS A 215 13.79 16.80 24.37
CA CYS A 215 12.69 15.90 24.70
C CYS A 215 13.15 14.48 25.06
N CYS A 216 14.16 13.96 24.36
CA CYS A 216 14.71 12.63 24.59
C CYS A 216 15.44 12.55 25.94
N ARG A 217 16.16 13.61 26.33
CA ARG A 217 16.79 13.72 27.67
C ARG A 217 15.77 13.77 28.82
N GLU A 218 14.53 14.20 28.56
CA GLU A 218 13.44 14.22 29.54
C GLU A 218 12.67 12.88 29.61
N GLU A 219 13.16 11.81 28.95
CA GLU A 219 12.51 10.48 28.86
C GLU A 219 11.03 10.58 28.43
N ARG A 220 10.70 11.50 27.52
CA ARG A 220 9.32 11.65 27.07
C ARG A 220 8.89 10.45 26.23
N THR A 221 7.87 9.77 26.71
CA THR A 221 7.18 8.73 25.94
C THR A 221 6.19 9.31 24.94
N VAL A 222 5.82 8.53 23.92
CA VAL A 222 4.77 8.89 22.96
C VAL A 222 3.47 9.30 23.67
N GLY A 223 3.07 8.57 24.73
CA GLY A 223 1.89 8.88 25.51
C GLY A 223 1.96 10.21 26.25
N SER A 224 3.15 10.59 26.75
CA SER A 224 3.39 11.91 27.38
C SER A 224 3.27 13.05 26.36
N ILE A 225 3.86 12.88 25.19
CA ILE A 225 3.83 13.86 24.09
C ILE A 225 2.39 14.06 23.59
N ARG A 226 1.62 12.98 23.41
CA ARG A 226 0.21 13.03 23.04
C ARG A 226 -0.65 13.77 24.08
N LYS A 227 -0.44 13.49 25.37
CA LYS A 227 -1.19 14.18 26.45
C LYS A 227 -0.92 15.68 26.50
N LYS A 228 0.29 16.12 26.12
CA LYS A 228 0.66 17.54 26.05
C LYS A 228 0.15 18.24 24.78
N GLY A 229 -0.22 17.48 23.75
CA GLY A 229 -0.60 18.00 22.44
C GLY A 229 0.59 18.27 21.51
N ASP A 230 1.81 17.92 21.91
CA ASP A 230 3.03 18.13 21.11
C ASP A 230 3.12 17.13 19.94
N ALA A 231 2.30 16.07 19.93
CA ALA A 231 2.38 14.97 18.97
C ALA A 231 2.05 15.41 17.53
N ASP A 232 1.08 16.32 17.39
CA ASP A 232 0.62 16.83 16.08
C ASP A 232 1.59 17.86 15.49
N ASP A 233 2.58 18.28 16.28
CA ASP A 233 3.58 19.30 15.93
C ASP A 233 4.94 18.71 15.53
N LEU A 234 5.03 17.38 15.41
CA LEU A 234 6.23 16.65 14.99
C LEU A 234 6.21 16.33 13.51
N PHE A 235 7.27 16.73 12.80
CA PHE A 235 7.35 16.59 11.35
C PHE A 235 8.72 16.10 10.91
N MET A 236 8.74 15.35 9.79
CA MET A 236 9.94 15.15 8.98
C MET A 236 9.87 16.04 7.75
N LYS A 237 10.96 16.75 7.50
CA LYS A 237 11.17 17.54 6.28
C LYS A 237 12.11 16.80 5.33
N TYR A 238 11.74 16.77 4.06
CA TYR A 238 12.58 16.36 2.94
C TYR A 238 12.10 17.07 1.68
N ILE A 239 12.99 17.48 0.77
CA ILE A 239 12.64 18.34 -0.37
C ILE A 239 12.76 17.55 -1.69
N PRO A 240 11.67 16.91 -2.16
CA PRO A 240 11.65 16.27 -3.47
C PRO A 240 11.41 17.31 -4.57
N LYS A 241 12.32 17.39 -5.53
CA LYS A 241 12.16 18.24 -6.70
C LYS A 241 11.97 17.37 -7.94
N LYS A 242 10.81 17.52 -8.60
CA LYS A 242 10.59 16.89 -9.90
C LYS A 242 11.40 17.64 -10.94
N THR A 243 12.16 16.89 -11.70
CA THR A 243 12.96 17.41 -12.79
C THR A 243 12.32 16.94 -14.07
N ILE A 244 12.01 17.87 -14.95
CA ILE A 244 11.40 17.54 -16.23
C ILE A 244 12.45 16.77 -17.02
N ASN A 245 12.15 15.52 -17.38
CA ASN A 245 12.97 14.70 -18.29
C ASN A 245 12.96 15.37 -19.67
N MET A 246 13.72 16.45 -19.85
CA MET A 246 13.88 17.09 -21.14
C MET A 246 14.94 16.35 -21.93
N SER A 247 14.53 15.75 -23.05
CA SER A 247 15.46 15.34 -24.10
C SER A 247 16.37 16.53 -24.46
N PRO A 248 17.70 16.36 -24.56
CA PRO A 248 18.63 17.45 -24.82
C PRO A 248 18.46 18.12 -26.21
N SER A 249 17.49 17.72 -27.02
CA SER A 249 17.31 18.13 -28.41
C SER A 249 16.50 19.42 -28.66
N LEU A 250 16.24 20.25 -27.65
CA LEU A 250 15.60 21.57 -27.82
C LEU A 250 16.33 22.65 -27.00
N ARG A 251 17.59 22.92 -27.34
CA ARG A 251 18.27 24.17 -26.95
C ARG A 251 18.65 24.92 -28.22
N ASP A 252 17.65 25.56 -28.82
CA ASP A 252 17.89 26.78 -29.61
C ASP A 252 18.34 27.90 -28.67
N GLY A 253 19.23 28.74 -29.18
CA GLY A 253 20.09 29.64 -28.43
C GLY A 253 19.38 30.65 -27.53
N ASP A 254 19.99 30.97 -26.39
CA ASP A 254 20.67 32.25 -26.21
C ASP A 254 21.45 32.23 -24.89
N GLY A 255 22.60 32.91 -24.86
CA GLY A 255 23.48 32.96 -23.71
C GLY A 255 22.98 33.93 -22.63
N ASN A 256 22.83 33.46 -21.39
CA ASN A 256 23.41 34.08 -20.19
C ASN A 256 22.92 33.38 -18.92
N ASN A 257 23.86 33.18 -17.97
CA ASN A 257 23.67 33.00 -16.53
C ASN A 257 22.34 32.39 -16.04
N SER A 258 22.39 31.10 -15.70
CA SER A 258 21.68 30.61 -14.51
C SER A 258 22.38 29.40 -13.91
N GLN A 259 22.84 29.58 -12.67
CA GLN A 259 23.55 28.63 -11.82
C GLN A 259 22.57 27.64 -11.17
N ASN A 260 21.65 27.06 -11.96
CA ASN A 260 20.61 26.14 -11.49
C ASN A 260 20.53 24.90 -12.39
N ASN A 261 21.62 24.12 -12.45
CA ASN A 261 21.57 22.76 -13.00
C ASN A 261 20.94 21.81 -11.98
N SER A 262 19.64 21.97 -11.75
CA SER A 262 18.82 21.02 -10.99
C SER A 262 17.98 20.19 -11.95
N CYS A 263 18.66 19.30 -12.67
CA CYS A 263 18.08 18.19 -13.42
C CYS A 263 18.99 16.96 -13.23
N PRO A 264 18.51 15.81 -12.73
CA PRO A 264 18.87 14.51 -13.29
C PRO A 264 18.57 14.61 -14.79
N LYS A 265 19.59 14.98 -15.55
CA LYS A 265 19.69 14.47 -16.90
C LYS A 265 20.10 13.00 -16.74
N ASP A 266 19.70 12.18 -17.69
CA ASP A 266 20.27 10.85 -17.86
C ASP A 266 19.86 9.78 -16.83
N LEU A 267 18.60 9.78 -16.42
CA LEU A 267 18.05 8.69 -15.62
C LEU A 267 17.20 7.76 -16.49
N THR A 268 17.62 6.50 -16.56
CA THR A 268 16.94 5.44 -17.29
C THR A 268 16.13 4.57 -16.30
N VAL A 269 14.85 4.37 -16.59
CA VAL A 269 13.96 3.49 -15.82
C VAL A 269 13.65 2.25 -16.66
N ALA A 270 13.89 1.06 -16.10
CA ALA A 270 13.61 -0.21 -16.76
C ALA A 270 12.71 -1.09 -15.88
N HIS A 271 11.70 -1.72 -16.47
CA HIS A 271 10.90 -2.75 -15.79
C HIS A 271 11.41 -4.13 -16.18
N PHE A 272 12.02 -4.84 -15.24
CA PHE A 272 12.55 -6.18 -15.51
C PHE A 272 11.47 -7.25 -15.43
N ASN A 273 10.54 -7.11 -14.48
CA ASN A 273 9.38 -7.97 -14.32
C ASN A 273 8.28 -7.22 -13.52
N MET A 274 7.15 -7.88 -13.27
CA MET A 274 6.00 -7.30 -12.54
C MET A 274 6.27 -6.94 -11.06
N ASN A 275 7.45 -7.22 -10.53
CA ASN A 275 7.86 -6.98 -9.14
C ASN A 275 9.19 -6.22 -9.03
N THR A 276 9.87 -5.93 -10.14
CA THR A 276 11.22 -5.36 -10.11
C THR A 276 11.36 -4.23 -11.13
N THR A 277 11.75 -3.06 -10.64
CA THR A 277 12.11 -1.88 -11.43
C THR A 277 13.60 -1.58 -11.23
N GLY A 278 14.31 -1.27 -12.30
CA GLY A 278 15.68 -0.77 -12.30
C GLY A 278 15.73 0.74 -12.56
N LEU A 279 16.62 1.42 -11.85
CA LEU A 279 17.01 2.80 -12.09
C LEU A 279 18.50 2.84 -12.41
N MET A 280 18.87 3.59 -13.44
CA MET A 280 20.26 3.78 -13.82
C MET A 280 20.49 5.25 -14.13
N TRP A 281 21.62 5.79 -13.70
CA TRP A 281 22.02 7.17 -13.96
C TRP A 281 23.27 7.18 -14.85
N GLU A 282 23.15 7.79 -16.04
CA GLU A 282 24.10 7.73 -17.17
C GLU A 282 24.54 9.14 -17.63
N PRO A 283 25.27 9.92 -16.81
CA PRO A 283 25.52 11.34 -17.07
C PRO A 283 26.03 11.65 -18.50
N SER A 284 25.33 12.55 -19.20
CA SER A 284 25.68 13.05 -20.55
C SER A 284 26.75 14.15 -20.44
N ASP A 285 28.00 13.80 -20.74
CA ASP A 285 29.17 14.68 -20.96
C ASP A 285 29.81 15.41 -19.73
N SER A 286 31.04 15.02 -19.36
CA SER A 286 32.32 15.72 -19.69
C SER A 286 33.43 15.68 -18.61
N ASN A 287 34.55 15.02 -18.94
CA ASN A 287 35.96 15.47 -18.83
C ASN A 287 36.46 16.29 -17.62
N THR A 288 35.88 16.15 -16.45
CA THR A 288 36.45 16.71 -15.22
C THR A 288 36.58 15.59 -14.21
N GLU A 289 37.69 15.56 -13.48
CA GLU A 289 37.90 14.73 -12.29
C GLU A 289 36.76 15.01 -11.30
N ARG A 290 35.62 14.35 -11.48
CA ARG A 290 34.51 14.39 -10.54
C ARG A 290 34.80 13.31 -9.53
N GLU A 291 34.93 13.72 -8.27
CA GLU A 291 34.68 12.81 -7.15
C GLU A 291 33.38 12.06 -7.44
N THR A 292 33.35 10.77 -7.12
CA THR A 292 32.24 9.85 -7.41
C THR A 292 30.95 10.45 -6.86
N GLN A 293 30.22 11.18 -7.70
CA GLN A 293 29.10 11.99 -7.25
C GLN A 293 27.89 11.07 -7.17
N GLU A 294 27.33 10.86 -5.99
CA GLU A 294 26.11 10.07 -5.86
C GLU A 294 24.87 10.95 -6.02
N GLN A 295 23.85 10.42 -6.68
CA GLN A 295 22.57 11.11 -6.83
C GLN A 295 21.51 10.52 -5.88
N LYS A 296 21.03 11.35 -4.95
CA LYS A 296 19.97 10.99 -4.00
C LYS A 296 18.60 11.31 -4.58
N VAL A 297 17.73 10.30 -4.68
CA VAL A 297 16.41 10.43 -5.30
C VAL A 297 15.31 9.83 -4.43
N MET A 298 14.11 10.38 -4.56
CA MET A 298 12.85 9.80 -4.12
C MET A 298 12.10 9.27 -5.34
N VAL A 299 11.66 8.03 -5.27
CA VAL A 299 10.96 7.30 -6.32
C VAL A 299 9.56 7.01 -5.81
N LEU A 300 8.55 7.36 -6.60
CA LEU A 300 7.16 7.00 -6.34
C LEU A 300 6.74 5.95 -7.34
N LEU A 301 6.37 4.76 -6.86
CA LEU A 301 5.80 3.69 -7.66
C LEU A 301 4.29 3.66 -7.45
N LYS A 302 3.53 3.86 -8.52
CA LYS A 302 2.06 3.86 -8.50
C LYS A 302 1.51 2.65 -9.24
N VAL A 303 0.61 1.90 -8.59
CA VAL A 303 -0.15 0.77 -9.18
C VAL A 303 -1.56 1.19 -9.53
#